data_AF-A0A847KJR0-F1
#
_entry.id   AF-A0A847KJR0-F1
#
_cell.length_a   1.000
_cell.length_b   1.000
_cell.length_c   1.000
_cell.angle_alpha   90.00
_cell.angle_beta   90.00
_cell.angle_gamma   90.00
#
_symmetry.space_group_name_H-M   'P 1'
#
loop_
_entity.id
_entity.type
_entity.pdbx_description
1 polymer ?
#
loop_
_entity_poly.entity_id
_entity_poly.type
_entity_poly.pdbx_seq_one_letter_code
_entity_poly.pdbx_strand_id
1 'polypeptide(L)'
;MAILVDPPRWPAHGMLWSHLVSDFSYDELHVFARGVGIPRRGFDLDHYDVPERMYAVVLDAGAVAVESRVLIRRLHVSGLRVRQVDRGDAARRHRKAFLRGEWAELGARLGVPDPFLWRALGEDLLLRWSEPHRHYHDLVHLQDVLLALDQLADLGEVVEP
;
A
#
# COMPACT_ATOMS: atom_id res chain seq x y z
N MET A 1 10.90 5.68 -14.52
CA MET A 1 10.90 5.64 -13.05
C MET A 1 10.66 7.05 -12.57
N ALA A 2 9.40 7.32 -12.26
CA ALA A 2 8.92 8.56 -11.71
C ALA A 2 7.68 8.28 -10.88
N ILE A 3 7.58 8.98 -9.76
CA ILE A 3 6.32 9.18 -9.06
C ILE A 3 5.57 10.28 -9.81
N LEU A 4 4.33 10.00 -10.20
CA LEU A 4 3.49 10.88 -11.00
C LEU A 4 2.27 11.28 -10.20
N VAL A 5 1.89 12.55 -10.28
CA VAL A 5 0.67 13.06 -9.64
C VAL A 5 -0.15 13.87 -10.63
N ASP A 6 -1.47 13.68 -10.66
CA ASP A 6 -2.37 14.54 -11.44
C ASP A 6 -2.87 15.74 -10.62
N PRO A 7 -3.32 16.84 -11.26
CA PRO A 7 -3.87 17.98 -10.52
C PRO A 7 -5.10 17.57 -9.71
N PRO A 8 -5.33 18.19 -8.54
CA PRO A 8 -6.49 17.86 -7.71
C PRO A 8 -7.76 18.27 -8.47
N ARG A 9 -8.57 17.27 -8.85
CA ARG A 9 -9.78 17.46 -9.69
C ARG A 9 -10.98 16.64 -9.24
N TRP A 10 -10.77 15.61 -8.42
CA TRP A 10 -11.82 14.68 -8.04
C TRP A 10 -12.48 15.14 -6.74
N PRO A 11 -13.77 15.52 -6.74
CA PRO A 11 -14.43 16.00 -5.53
C PRO A 11 -14.90 14.83 -4.66
N ALA A 12 -14.45 14.77 -3.40
CA ALA A 12 -14.95 13.85 -2.39
C ALA A 12 -14.70 14.39 -0.98
N HIS A 13 -15.59 14.10 -0.04
CA HIS A 13 -15.45 14.52 1.37
C HIS A 13 -15.19 16.03 1.58
N GLY A 14 -15.74 16.88 0.71
CA GLY A 14 -15.60 18.33 0.80
C GLY A 14 -14.25 18.90 0.36
N MET A 15 -13.41 18.11 -0.33
CA MET A 15 -12.13 18.55 -0.88
C MET A 15 -11.87 17.93 -2.26
N LEU A 16 -10.86 18.44 -2.97
CA LEU A 16 -10.39 17.83 -4.20
C LEU A 16 -9.29 16.80 -3.93
N TRP A 17 -9.19 15.83 -4.82
CA TRP A 17 -8.23 14.73 -4.75
C TRP A 17 -7.47 14.58 -6.07
N SER A 18 -6.22 14.18 -5.92
CA SER A 18 -5.27 13.77 -6.94
C SER A 18 -5.00 12.27 -6.84
N HIS A 19 -4.54 11.67 -7.93
CA HIS A 19 -4.00 10.31 -7.96
C HIS A 19 -2.48 10.39 -8.01
N LEU A 20 -1.83 9.60 -7.17
CA LEU A 20 -0.38 9.43 -7.11
C LEU A 20 -0.02 7.99 -7.48
N VAL A 21 0.86 7.84 -8.48
CA VAL A 21 1.27 6.53 -9.00
C VAL A 21 2.77 6.45 -9.21
N SER A 22 3.27 5.23 -9.35
CA SER A 22 4.59 4.97 -9.94
C SER A 22 4.41 4.47 -11.38
N ASP A 23 5.39 4.78 -12.24
CA ASP A 23 5.51 4.17 -13.57
C ASP A 23 6.51 2.99 -13.62
N PHE A 24 6.92 2.45 -12.46
CA PHE A 24 7.94 1.41 -12.34
C PHE A 24 7.63 0.33 -11.30
N SER A 25 7.37 0.66 -10.03
CA SER A 25 7.05 -0.33 -9.00
C SER A 25 6.17 0.21 -7.86
N TYR A 26 5.42 -0.68 -7.20
CA TYR A 26 4.67 -0.30 -5.99
C TYR A 26 5.58 -0.03 -4.80
N ASP A 27 6.75 -0.67 -4.74
CA ASP A 27 7.68 -0.49 -3.62
C ASP A 27 8.17 0.96 -3.55
N GLU A 28 8.56 1.57 -4.68
CA GLU A 28 8.95 2.99 -4.67
C GLU A 28 7.78 3.91 -4.34
N LEU A 29 6.57 3.57 -4.78
CA LEU A 29 5.36 4.33 -4.48
C LEU A 29 5.03 4.29 -2.99
N HIS A 30 5.18 3.12 -2.36
CA HIS A 30 4.97 2.96 -0.92
C HIS A 30 6.03 3.68 -0.09
N VAL A 31 7.30 3.62 -0.50
CA VAL A 31 8.39 4.36 0.14
C VAL A 31 8.14 5.87 0.03
N PHE A 32 7.77 6.35 -1.16
CA PHE A 32 7.45 7.75 -1.39
C PHE A 32 6.28 8.21 -0.52
N ALA A 33 5.15 7.48 -0.55
CA ALA A 33 3.95 7.80 0.21
C ALA A 33 4.24 7.88 1.72
N ARG A 34 4.98 6.92 2.27
CA ARG A 34 5.42 6.95 3.68
C ARG A 34 6.29 8.17 3.98
N GLY A 35 7.22 8.51 3.09
CA GLY A 35 8.12 9.65 3.26
C GLY A 35 7.42 11.02 3.34
N VAL A 36 6.23 11.14 2.73
CA VAL A 36 5.40 12.36 2.79
C VAL A 36 4.22 12.25 3.78
N GLY A 37 4.14 11.17 4.55
CA GLY A 37 3.09 10.95 5.55
C GLY A 37 1.73 10.54 4.99
N ILE A 38 1.67 9.96 3.79
CA ILE A 38 0.44 9.33 3.28
C ILE A 38 0.35 7.91 3.88
N PRO A 39 -0.72 7.59 4.64
CA PRO A 39 -0.81 6.34 5.36
C PRO A 39 -0.98 5.16 4.39
N ARG A 40 -0.37 4.02 4.72
CA ARG A 40 -0.35 2.83 3.85
C ARG A 40 -1.75 2.33 3.47
N ARG A 41 -2.72 2.44 4.38
CA ARG A 41 -4.14 2.10 4.15
C ARG A 41 -4.81 2.90 3.02
N GLY A 42 -4.24 4.03 2.61
CA GLY A 42 -4.72 4.85 1.49
C GLY A 42 -4.35 4.31 0.11
N PHE A 43 -3.63 3.19 0.04
CA PHE A 43 -3.28 2.56 -1.23
C PHE A 43 -4.46 1.79 -1.82
N ASP A 44 -4.90 2.17 -3.03
CA ASP A 44 -5.96 1.48 -3.75
C ASP A 44 -5.43 0.64 -4.92
N LEU A 45 -4.67 -0.41 -4.58
CA LEU A 45 -4.15 -1.47 -5.45
C LEU A 45 -3.12 -1.05 -6.51
N ASP A 46 -3.18 0.16 -7.04
CA ASP A 46 -2.20 0.67 -8.00
C ASP A 46 -1.87 2.17 -7.86
N HIS A 47 -2.54 2.87 -6.95
CA HIS A 47 -2.34 4.30 -6.70
C HIS A 47 -2.62 4.66 -5.24
N TYR A 48 -2.25 5.88 -4.87
CA TYR A 48 -2.76 6.56 -3.68
C TYR A 48 -3.65 7.73 -4.09
N ASP A 49 -4.75 7.92 -3.37
CA ASP A 49 -5.51 9.16 -3.43
C ASP A 49 -4.87 10.20 -2.50
N VAL A 50 -4.52 11.35 -3.07
CA VAL A 50 -3.84 12.45 -2.39
C VAL A 50 -4.80 13.62 -2.27
N PRO A 51 -5.14 14.08 -1.05
CA PRO A 51 -6.00 15.22 -0.88
C PRO A 51 -5.30 16.50 -1.33
N GLU A 52 -6.04 17.50 -1.83
CA GLU A 52 -5.48 18.74 -2.41
C GLU A 52 -4.46 19.45 -1.50
N ARG A 53 -4.68 19.38 -0.17
CA ARG A 53 -3.77 19.96 0.84
C ARG A 53 -2.35 19.35 0.83
N MET A 54 -2.21 18.11 0.33
CA MET A 54 -0.94 17.40 0.22
C MET A 54 -0.31 17.53 -1.18
N TYR A 55 -0.98 18.19 -2.13
CA TYR A 55 -0.49 18.29 -3.50
C TYR A 55 0.88 18.99 -3.59
N ALA A 56 1.04 20.12 -2.89
CA ALA A 56 2.33 20.81 -2.83
C ALA A 56 3.42 19.94 -2.18
N VAL A 57 3.07 19.22 -1.09
CA VAL A 57 4.01 18.34 -0.38
C VAL A 57 4.56 17.23 -1.27
N VAL A 58 3.70 16.58 -2.07
CA VAL A 58 4.17 15.52 -2.99
C VAL A 58 5.02 16.09 -4.12
N LEU A 59 4.72 17.30 -4.61
CA LEU A 59 5.57 17.96 -5.60
C LEU A 59 6.95 18.32 -5.04
N ASP A 60 6.99 18.90 -3.84
CA ASP A 60 8.23 19.26 -3.15
C ASP A 60 9.08 18.03 -2.83
N ALA A 61 8.45 16.88 -2.58
CA ALA A 61 9.11 15.59 -2.38
C ALA A 61 9.58 14.93 -3.71
N GLY A 62 9.29 15.53 -4.87
CA GLY A 62 9.79 15.10 -6.17
C GLY A 62 8.79 14.34 -7.05
N ALA A 63 7.49 14.32 -6.71
CA ALA A 63 6.48 13.82 -7.65
C ALA A 63 6.38 14.74 -8.88
N VAL A 64 6.24 14.14 -10.05
CA VAL A 64 6.12 14.86 -11.32
C VAL A 64 4.66 15.11 -11.63
N ALA A 65 4.26 16.38 -11.68
CA ALA A 65 2.93 16.79 -12.11
C ALA A 65 2.69 16.42 -13.59
N VAL A 66 1.62 15.69 -13.86
CA VAL A 66 1.20 15.32 -15.22
C VAL A 66 -0.32 15.38 -15.36
N GLU A 67 -0.85 15.50 -16.58
CA GLU A 67 -2.29 15.33 -16.77
C GLU A 67 -2.74 13.90 -16.43
N SER A 68 -3.97 13.73 -15.93
CA SER A 68 -4.54 12.41 -15.59
C SER A 68 -4.46 11.42 -16.76
N ARG A 69 -4.61 11.88 -18.01
CA ARG A 69 -4.48 11.03 -19.21
C ARG A 69 -3.06 10.51 -19.42
N VAL A 70 -2.04 11.32 -19.11
CA VAL A 70 -0.64 10.92 -19.17
C VAL A 70 -0.32 9.94 -18.04
N LEU A 71 -0.81 10.22 -16.84
CA LEU A 71 -0.70 9.35 -15.67
C LEU A 71 -1.23 7.94 -15.96
N ILE A 72 -2.50 7.85 -16.39
CA ILE A 72 -3.14 6.56 -16.71
C ILE A 72 -2.41 5.82 -17.84
N ARG A 73 -1.91 6.54 -18.85
CA ARG A 73 -1.14 5.93 -19.94
C ARG A 73 0.17 5.33 -19.42
N ARG A 74 0.93 6.05 -18.59
CA ARG A 74 2.18 5.56 -18.01
C ARG A 74 1.94 4.39 -17.05
N LEU A 75 0.89 4.45 -16.24
CA LEU A 75 0.48 3.36 -15.37
C LEU A 75 0.13 2.09 -16.17
N HIS A 76 -0.57 2.21 -17.30
CA HIS A 76 -0.81 1.08 -18.20
C HIS A 76 0.48 0.52 -18.80
N VAL A 77 1.37 1.38 -19.31
CA VAL A 77 2.63 0.95 -19.93
C VAL A 77 3.54 0.24 -18.93
N SER A 78 3.52 0.66 -17.66
CA SER A 78 4.28 0.01 -16.59
C SER A 78 3.77 -1.39 -16.23
N GLY A 79 2.54 -1.75 -16.64
CA GLY A 79 1.89 -3.00 -16.24
C GLY A 79 1.29 -2.97 -14.82
N LEU A 80 1.39 -1.84 -14.11
CA LEU A 80 0.86 -1.69 -12.75
C LEU A 80 -0.65 -1.38 -12.71
N ARG A 81 -1.28 -0.98 -13.82
CA ARG A 81 -2.73 -0.70 -13.79
C ARG A 81 -3.54 -1.95 -13.42
N VAL A 82 -4.34 -1.86 -12.36
CA VAL A 82 -5.34 -2.86 -11.96
C VAL A 82 -6.70 -2.49 -12.55
N ARG A 83 -7.16 -3.27 -13.53
CA ARG A 83 -8.50 -3.07 -14.11
C ARG A 83 -9.58 -3.49 -13.11
N GLN A 84 -10.78 -2.94 -13.27
CA GLN A 84 -11.91 -3.23 -12.38
C GLN A 84 -12.22 -4.74 -12.28
N VAL A 85 -12.15 -5.45 -13.41
CA VAL A 85 -12.38 -6.91 -13.46
C VAL A 85 -11.33 -7.72 -12.71
N ASP A 86 -10.12 -7.19 -12.56
CA ASP A 86 -8.99 -7.86 -11.92
C ASP A 86 -8.85 -7.48 -10.43
N ARG A 87 -9.67 -6.54 -9.91
CA ARG A 87 -9.53 -5.99 -8.55
C ARG A 87 -9.59 -7.06 -7.46
N GLY A 88 -10.48 -8.05 -7.60
CA GLY A 88 -10.59 -9.13 -6.61
C GLY A 88 -9.30 -9.94 -6.48
N ASP A 89 -8.68 -10.31 -7.61
CA ASP A 89 -7.42 -11.03 -7.63
C ASP A 89 -6.23 -10.16 -7.22
N ALA A 90 -6.20 -8.91 -7.68
CA ALA A 90 -5.19 -7.95 -7.28
C ALA A 90 -5.22 -7.72 -5.76
N ALA A 91 -6.38 -7.46 -5.17
CA ALA A 91 -6.53 -7.30 -3.72
C ALA A 91 -6.01 -8.51 -2.94
N ARG A 92 -6.33 -9.74 -3.39
CA ARG A 92 -5.79 -10.97 -2.79
C ARG A 92 -4.26 -11.04 -2.88
N ARG A 93 -3.67 -10.73 -4.05
CA ARG A 93 -2.21 -10.74 -4.24
C ARG A 93 -1.52 -9.68 -3.38
N HIS A 94 -2.01 -8.44 -3.41
CA HIS A 94 -1.46 -7.33 -2.63
C HIS A 94 -1.52 -7.60 -1.13
N ARG A 95 -2.63 -8.16 -0.64
CA ARG A 95 -2.77 -8.57 0.75
C ARG A 95 -1.74 -9.62 1.15
N LYS A 96 -1.60 -10.69 0.37
CA LYS A 96 -0.58 -11.72 0.66
C LYS A 96 0.83 -11.16 0.59
N ALA A 97 1.14 -10.28 -0.36
CA ALA A 97 2.43 -9.63 -0.45
C ALA A 97 2.73 -8.74 0.76
N PHE A 98 1.75 -7.94 1.19
CA PHE A 98 1.84 -7.13 2.40
C PHE A 98 2.12 -7.99 3.64
N LEU A 99 1.28 -9.00 3.91
CA LEU A 99 1.43 -9.84 5.09
C LEU A 99 2.77 -10.60 5.13
N ARG A 100 3.31 -10.99 3.96
CA ARG A 100 4.66 -11.57 3.87
C ARG A 100 5.75 -10.57 4.21
N GLY A 101 5.59 -9.32 3.77
CA GLY A 101 6.48 -8.21 4.13
C GLY A 101 6.50 -7.99 5.64
N GLU A 102 5.32 -7.83 6.25
CA GLU A 102 5.16 -7.67 7.71
C GLU A 102 5.81 -8.81 8.48
N TRP A 103 5.60 -10.06 8.04
CA TRP A 103 6.20 -11.23 8.66
C TRP A 103 7.73 -11.23 8.55
N ALA A 104 8.28 -10.87 7.39
CA ALA A 104 9.72 -10.79 7.18
C ALA A 104 10.37 -9.69 8.04
N GLU A 105 9.74 -8.52 8.13
CA GLU A 105 10.19 -7.42 8.98
C GLU A 105 10.16 -7.78 10.47
N LEU A 106 9.10 -8.47 10.93
CA LEU A 106 9.03 -9.00 12.29
C LEU A 106 10.19 -9.97 12.58
N GLY A 107 10.49 -10.87 11.65
CA GLY A 107 11.63 -11.79 11.79
C GLY A 107 12.96 -11.07 11.91
N ALA A 108 13.17 -10.02 11.12
CA ALA A 108 14.37 -9.18 11.19
C ALA A 108 14.46 -8.45 12.54
N ARG A 109 13.36 -7.89 13.05
CA ARG A 109 13.28 -7.22 14.36
C ARG A 109 13.58 -8.17 15.53
N LEU A 110 13.12 -9.42 15.43
CA LEU A 110 13.35 -10.44 16.46
C LEU A 110 14.73 -11.11 16.35
N GLY A 111 15.51 -10.83 15.31
CA GLY A 111 16.80 -11.46 15.09
C GLY A 111 16.71 -12.96 14.81
N VAL A 112 15.68 -13.40 14.08
CA VAL A 112 15.46 -14.83 13.80
C VAL A 112 16.64 -15.38 12.99
N PRO A 113 17.31 -16.45 13.45
CA PRO A 113 18.58 -16.91 12.86
C PRO A 113 18.41 -17.64 11.51
N ASP A 114 17.23 -18.21 11.24
CA ASP A 114 16.94 -18.89 9.97
C ASP A 114 15.77 -18.19 9.24
N PRO A 115 16.08 -17.28 8.30
CA PRO A 115 15.06 -16.59 7.51
C PRO A 115 14.24 -17.51 6.61
N PHE A 116 14.78 -18.66 6.21
CA PHE A 116 14.08 -19.61 5.35
C PHE A 116 13.00 -20.34 6.14
N LEU A 117 13.36 -20.89 7.31
CA LEU A 117 12.40 -21.52 8.20
C LEU A 117 11.32 -20.52 8.67
N TRP A 118 11.73 -19.28 8.97
CA TRP A 118 10.80 -18.21 9.32
C TRP A 118 9.80 -17.93 8.19
N ARG A 119 10.28 -17.79 6.95
CA ARG A 119 9.41 -17.61 5.79
C ARG A 119 8.45 -18.79 5.61
N ALA A 120 8.94 -20.02 5.73
CA ALA A 120 8.11 -21.22 5.60
C ALA A 120 6.98 -21.25 6.65
N LEU A 121 7.27 -20.86 7.90
CA LEU A 121 6.26 -20.72 8.94
C LEU A 121 5.21 -19.65 8.58
N GLY A 122 5.64 -18.51 8.04
CA GLY A 122 4.74 -17.46 7.56
C GLY A 122 3.81 -17.95 6.45
N GLU A 123 4.31 -18.74 5.49
CA GLU A 123 3.48 -19.33 4.44
C GLU A 123 2.45 -20.32 5.00
N ASP A 124 2.83 -21.18 5.96
CA ASP A 124 1.90 -22.09 6.63
C ASP A 124 0.79 -21.32 7.37
N LEU A 125 1.15 -20.24 8.08
CA LEU A 125 0.18 -19.37 8.74
C LEU A 125 -0.78 -18.73 7.75
N LEU A 126 -0.29 -18.16 6.64
CA LEU A 126 -1.15 -17.56 5.62
C LEU A 126 -2.08 -18.58 4.96
N LEU A 127 -1.64 -19.84 4.79
CA LEU A 127 -2.47 -20.92 4.29
C LEU A 127 -3.61 -21.23 5.26
N ARG A 128 -3.30 -21.43 6.55
CA ARG A 128 -4.30 -21.70 7.60
C ARG A 128 -5.29 -20.55 7.77
N TRP A 129 -4.82 -19.31 7.69
CA TRP A 129 -5.68 -18.12 7.76
C TRP A 129 -6.56 -17.93 6.52
N SER A 130 -6.27 -18.63 5.42
CA SER A 130 -7.08 -18.62 4.19
C SER A 130 -8.12 -19.73 4.13
N GLU A 131 -8.23 -20.58 5.15
CA GLU A 131 -9.15 -21.72 5.12
C GLU A 131 -10.62 -21.27 5.07
N PRO A 132 -11.50 -21.97 4.31
CA PRO A 132 -12.87 -21.49 4.05
C PRO A 132 -13.76 -21.25 5.27
N HIS A 133 -13.43 -21.88 6.41
CA HIS A 133 -14.19 -21.75 7.66
C HIS A 133 -13.80 -20.51 8.48
N ARG A 134 -12.75 -19.78 8.09
CA ARG A 134 -12.35 -18.52 8.74
C ARG A 134 -13.10 -17.36 8.11
N HIS A 135 -14.10 -16.87 8.82
CA HIS A 135 -14.94 -15.75 8.37
C HIS A 135 -14.62 -14.42 9.06
N TYR A 136 -14.27 -14.46 10.36
CA TYR A 136 -13.96 -13.26 11.14
C TYR A 136 -12.44 -13.02 11.26
N HIS A 137 -11.68 -14.05 11.61
CA HIS A 137 -10.22 -14.00 11.69
C HIS A 137 -9.59 -14.57 10.41
N ASP A 138 -9.80 -13.86 9.30
CA ASP A 138 -9.27 -14.17 7.98
C ASP A 138 -8.12 -13.21 7.60
N LEU A 139 -7.58 -13.37 6.40
CA LEU A 139 -6.49 -12.50 5.93
C LEU A 139 -6.90 -11.03 5.80
N VAL A 140 -8.18 -10.74 5.52
CA VAL A 140 -8.68 -9.36 5.41
C VAL A 140 -8.57 -8.70 6.77
N HIS A 141 -9.13 -9.36 7.78
CA HIS A 141 -9.09 -8.87 9.15
C HIS A 141 -7.66 -8.70 9.67
N LEU A 142 -6.75 -9.65 9.36
CA LEU A 142 -5.34 -9.51 9.74
C LEU A 142 -4.69 -8.27 9.11
N GLN A 143 -4.93 -8.05 7.81
CA GLN A 143 -4.40 -6.86 7.12
C GLN A 143 -4.96 -5.58 7.74
N ASP A 144 -6.26 -5.52 8.01
CA ASP A 144 -6.90 -4.33 8.57
C ASP A 144 -6.34 -3.98 9.95
N VAL A 145 -6.10 -4.98 10.81
CA VAL A 145 -5.48 -4.80 12.13
C VAL A 145 -4.06 -4.23 11.98
N LEU A 146 -3.24 -4.78 11.09
CA LEU A 146 -1.87 -4.31 10.89
C LEU A 146 -1.82 -2.89 10.29
N LEU A 147 -2.71 -2.58 9.34
CA LEU A 147 -2.82 -1.23 8.78
C LEU A 147 -3.31 -0.19 9.81
N ALA A 148 -4.18 -0.59 10.74
CA ALA A 148 -4.54 0.25 11.89
C ALA A 148 -3.35 0.42 12.85
N LEU A 149 -2.58 -0.65 13.06
CA LEU A 149 -1.22 -0.72 13.60
C LEU A 149 -0.35 0.47 13.16
N ASP A 150 -0.04 0.42 11.87
CA ASP A 150 0.79 1.40 11.18
C ASP A 150 0.26 2.82 11.32
N GLN A 151 -1.05 3.00 11.19
CA GLN A 151 -1.65 4.32 11.28
C GLN A 151 -1.52 4.95 12.66
N LEU A 152 -1.67 4.16 13.74
CA LEU A 152 -1.45 4.65 15.09
C LEU A 152 0.02 5.04 15.28
N ALA A 153 0.94 4.20 14.80
CA ALA A 153 2.37 4.51 14.85
C ALA A 153 2.73 5.77 14.05
N ASP A 154 2.15 5.97 12.87
CA ASP A 154 2.33 7.19 12.05
C ASP A 154 1.82 8.45 12.76
N LEU A 155 0.84 8.31 13.66
CA LEU A 155 0.35 9.39 14.52
C LEU A 155 1.17 9.61 15.80
N GLY A 156 2.23 8.82 16.00
CA GLY A 156 3.11 8.89 17.17
C GLY A 156 2.61 8.14 18.40
N GLU A 157 1.56 7.32 18.25
CA GLU A 157 1.08 6.48 19.35
C GLU A 157 2.09 5.36 19.63
N VAL A 158 2.39 5.15 20.91
CA VAL A 158 3.27 4.08 21.37
C VAL A 158 2.42 3.00 22.01
N VAL A 159 2.38 1.82 21.40
CA VAL A 159 1.78 0.64 22.02
C VAL A 159 2.85 0.02 22.93
N GLU A 160 2.79 0.34 24.23
CA GLU A 160 3.61 -0.38 25.21
C GLU A 160 3.08 -1.82 25.37
N PRO A 161 3.98 -2.81 25.51
CA PRO A 161 3.61 -4.22 25.64
C PRO A 161 2.82 -4.55 26.91
#